data_AF-A0A533ZCX8-F1
#
_entry.id   AF-A0A533ZCX8-F1
#
_cell.length_a   1.000
_cell.length_b   1.000
_cell.length_c   1.000
_cell.angle_alpha   90.00
_cell.angle_beta   90.00
_cell.angle_gamma   90.00
#
_symmetry.space_group_name_H-M   'P 1'
#
loop_
_entity.id
_entity.type
_entity.pdbx_description
1 polymer ?
#
loop_
_entity_poly.entity_id
_entity_poly.type
_entity_poly.pdbx_seq_one_letter_code
_entity_poly.pdbx_strand_id
1 'polypeptide(L)'
;MYTKIWVMSVILVGLLGSVWFSSSHASEGKAPSPEAAKNIGPVLVKAYTFEPVRPNLPDHLWLDEGNGRVQFMMFDKPVSDPTAVLLFVGEGIKGRFCAESQPDRGKTGVNHFHRINTPATGDTSMHGPKGEEGYWLKHVAVGEFEMGPTGEHGAHGGNMHYKPGTVQDVPQPPTPKCK
;
A
#
# COMPACT_ATOMS: atom_id res chain seq x y z
N MET A 1 33.67 -15.83 62.70
CA MET A 1 32.21 -15.69 62.86
C MET A 1 31.60 -15.36 61.49
N TYR A 2 30.67 -16.20 61.06
CA TYR A 2 29.68 -16.06 59.98
C TYR A 2 30.10 -15.71 58.54
N THR A 3 30.34 -16.79 57.80
CA THR A 3 30.08 -16.99 56.36
C THR A 3 28.60 -16.78 56.02
N LYS A 4 28.31 -16.13 54.88
CA LYS A 4 27.09 -16.39 54.08
C LYS A 4 27.43 -16.34 52.58
N ILE A 5 27.52 -17.53 52.02
CA ILE A 5 27.45 -17.86 50.59
C ILE A 5 25.96 -17.94 50.23
N TRP A 6 25.51 -17.26 49.17
CA TRP A 6 24.36 -17.68 48.32
C TRP A 6 24.58 -17.02 46.94
N VAL A 7 25.15 -17.78 45.99
CA VAL A 7 24.47 -18.50 44.89
C VAL A 7 23.97 -17.56 43.79
N MET A 8 24.60 -17.75 42.64
CA MET A 8 24.29 -17.20 41.33
C MET A 8 22.82 -17.37 40.92
N SER A 9 22.26 -16.34 40.28
CA SER A 9 21.20 -16.52 39.29
C SER A 9 21.43 -15.50 38.17
N VAL A 10 21.93 -16.04 37.06
CA VAL A 10 22.13 -15.36 35.78
C VAL A 10 20.76 -15.08 35.18
N ILE A 11 20.38 -13.82 35.05
CA ILE A 11 19.25 -13.42 34.21
C ILE A 11 19.83 -13.01 32.85
N LEU A 12 20.03 -14.02 32.01
CA LEU A 12 20.25 -13.86 30.58
C LEU A 12 18.86 -13.71 29.93
N VAL A 13 18.28 -12.52 29.97
CA VAL A 13 17.07 -12.25 29.17
C VAL A 13 17.56 -11.93 27.75
N GLY A 14 17.32 -12.92 26.89
CA GLY A 14 17.81 -12.97 25.53
C GLY A 14 17.42 -11.75 24.71
N LEU A 15 18.44 -11.24 24.02
CA LEU A 15 18.38 -10.70 22.68
C LEU A 15 17.58 -11.64 21.77
N LEU A 16 16.28 -11.44 21.66
CA LEU A 16 15.49 -11.86 20.50
C LEU A 16 14.41 -10.81 20.31
N GLY A 17 14.76 -9.76 19.57
CA GLY A 17 13.78 -8.85 19.02
C GLY A 17 12.80 -9.66 18.18
N SER A 18 11.59 -9.82 18.68
CA SER A 18 10.46 -10.29 17.90
C SER A 18 10.05 -9.17 16.94
N VAL A 19 10.88 -8.95 15.91
CA VAL A 19 10.38 -8.36 14.67
C VAL A 19 9.53 -9.45 14.05
N TRP A 20 8.23 -9.32 14.23
CA TRP A 20 7.27 -10.11 13.48
C TRP A 20 7.43 -9.72 12.01
N PHE A 21 8.30 -10.43 11.30
CA PHE A 21 8.30 -10.41 9.85
C PHE A 21 7.02 -11.13 9.42
N SER A 22 5.92 -10.37 9.33
CA SER A 22 4.79 -10.81 8.51
C SER A 22 5.25 -10.69 7.06
N SER A 23 5.94 -11.71 6.57
CA SER A 23 6.07 -11.91 5.13
C SER A 23 4.65 -12.02 4.59
N SER A 24 4.23 -11.07 3.75
CA SER A 24 2.96 -11.22 3.07
C SER A 24 3.09 -12.46 2.17
N HIS A 25 2.47 -13.55 2.58
CA HIS A 25 2.34 -14.71 1.73
C HIS A 25 1.20 -14.39 0.77
N ALA A 26 1.52 -13.72 -0.33
CA ALA A 26 0.68 -13.81 -1.51
C ALA A 26 0.34 -15.28 -1.73
N SER A 27 -0.95 -15.62 -1.89
CA SER A 27 -1.35 -17.02 -2.04
C SER A 27 -0.51 -17.65 -3.14
N GLU A 28 0.37 -18.58 -2.79
CA GLU A 28 1.40 -19.06 -3.71
C GLU A 28 0.74 -19.92 -4.78
N GLY A 29 0.40 -19.29 -5.89
CA GLY A 29 0.22 -20.00 -7.15
C GLY A 29 1.53 -20.69 -7.52
N LYS A 30 1.46 -21.67 -8.44
CA LYS A 30 2.68 -22.32 -8.94
C LYS A 30 3.63 -21.24 -9.48
N ALA A 31 4.83 -21.16 -8.91
CA ALA A 31 5.82 -20.17 -9.30
C ALA A 31 6.10 -20.23 -10.82
N PRO A 32 6.30 -19.08 -11.48
CA PRO A 32 6.73 -19.04 -12.87
C PRO A 32 8.10 -19.71 -13.03
N SER A 33 8.47 -20.07 -14.26
CA SER A 33 9.79 -20.66 -14.52
C SER A 33 10.91 -19.64 -14.18
N PRO A 34 12.14 -20.10 -13.87
CA PRO A 34 13.27 -19.21 -13.65
C PRO A 34 13.51 -18.25 -14.81
N GLU A 35 13.29 -18.69 -16.05
CA GLU A 35 13.41 -17.87 -17.26
C GLU A 35 12.33 -16.80 -17.29
N ALA A 36 11.07 -17.13 -16.96
CA ALA A 36 9.99 -16.17 -16.87
C ALA A 36 10.27 -15.10 -15.80
N ALA A 37 10.73 -15.51 -14.61
CA ALA A 37 11.12 -14.59 -13.55
C ALA A 37 12.26 -13.65 -13.97
N LYS A 38 13.28 -14.19 -14.66
CA LYS A 38 14.40 -13.41 -15.21
C LYS A 38 13.96 -12.40 -16.27
N ASN A 39 12.99 -12.77 -17.11
CA ASN A 39 12.58 -11.96 -18.26
C ASN A 39 11.54 -10.90 -17.91
N ILE A 40 10.69 -11.14 -16.91
CA ILE A 40 9.59 -10.21 -16.59
C ILE A 40 10.10 -8.92 -15.93
N GLY A 41 11.11 -9.02 -15.06
CA GLY A 41 11.63 -7.89 -14.28
C GLY A 41 12.07 -6.70 -15.16
N PRO A 42 12.99 -6.89 -16.11
CA PRO A 42 13.46 -5.80 -16.98
C PRO A 42 12.36 -5.16 -17.84
N VAL A 43 11.31 -5.90 -18.20
CA VAL A 43 10.19 -5.39 -18.99
C VAL A 43 9.30 -4.51 -18.11
N LEU A 44 8.92 -4.99 -16.93
CA LEU A 44 8.07 -4.24 -16.01
C LEU A 44 8.77 -2.96 -15.51
N VAL A 45 10.06 -3.03 -15.18
CA VAL A 45 10.84 -1.86 -14.73
C VAL A 45 10.87 -0.73 -15.78
N LYS A 46 10.80 -1.06 -17.07
CA LYS A 46 10.75 -0.04 -18.14
C LYS A 46 9.37 0.59 -18.33
N ALA A 47 8.32 -0.11 -17.90
CA ALA A 47 6.94 0.32 -18.10
C ALA A 47 6.42 1.17 -16.93
N TYR A 48 6.89 0.89 -15.71
CA TYR A 48 6.46 1.57 -14.50
C TYR A 48 7.32 2.79 -14.15
N THR A 49 6.71 3.81 -13.56
CA THR A 49 7.34 5.08 -13.15
C THR A 49 6.84 5.53 -11.77
N PHE A 50 7.36 6.65 -11.25
CA PHE A 50 6.88 7.28 -10.00
C PHE A 50 5.82 8.39 -10.24
N GLU A 51 5.43 8.63 -11.49
CA GLU A 51 4.39 9.59 -11.87
C GLU A 51 3.03 8.89 -11.93
N PRO A 52 1.88 9.54 -11.66
CA PRO A 52 1.65 10.97 -11.81
C PRO A 52 1.61 11.76 -10.50
N VAL A 53 1.73 11.11 -9.34
CA VAL A 53 1.57 11.78 -8.03
C VAL A 53 2.82 12.59 -7.66
N ARG A 54 2.60 13.80 -7.11
CA ARG A 54 3.65 14.74 -6.71
C ARG A 54 3.43 15.23 -5.27
N PRO A 55 4.48 15.26 -4.42
CA PRO A 55 5.80 14.66 -4.67
C PRO A 55 5.68 13.14 -4.86
N ASN A 56 6.68 12.56 -5.52
CA ASN A 56 6.69 11.13 -5.81
C ASN A 56 6.57 10.33 -4.51
N LEU A 57 5.69 9.34 -4.52
CA LEU A 57 5.54 8.36 -3.43
C LEU A 57 6.55 7.22 -3.70
N PRO A 58 7.60 7.06 -2.86
CA PRO A 58 8.70 6.15 -3.16
C PRO A 58 8.34 4.66 -3.03
N ASP A 59 7.21 4.37 -2.38
CA ASP A 59 6.58 3.07 -2.19
C ASP A 59 5.55 2.72 -3.28
N HIS A 60 5.35 3.61 -4.26
CA HIS A 60 4.41 3.41 -5.36
C HIS A 60 5.09 3.39 -6.72
N LEU A 61 4.66 2.45 -7.56
CA LEU A 61 4.97 2.42 -8.98
C LEU A 61 3.68 2.48 -9.79
N TRP A 62 3.72 3.23 -10.89
CA TRP A 62 2.56 3.49 -11.74
C TRP A 62 2.87 3.17 -13.20
N LEU A 63 1.90 2.56 -13.87
CA LEU A 63 1.89 2.33 -15.31
C LEU A 63 0.79 3.21 -15.92
N ASP A 64 1.15 4.10 -16.84
CA ASP A 64 0.18 4.86 -17.63
C ASP A 64 -0.40 3.96 -18.74
N GLU A 65 -1.69 3.70 -18.69
CA GLU A 65 -2.40 2.96 -19.75
C GLU A 65 -2.90 3.89 -20.87
N GLY A 66 -2.74 5.21 -20.70
CA GLY A 66 -3.34 6.24 -21.52
C GLY A 66 -4.80 6.55 -21.14
N ASN A 67 -5.34 7.62 -21.73
CA ASN A 67 -6.72 8.06 -21.53
C ASN A 67 -7.12 8.28 -20.06
N GLY A 68 -6.15 8.65 -19.21
CA GLY A 68 -6.38 8.88 -17.78
C GLY A 68 -6.60 7.60 -16.98
N ARG A 69 -6.17 6.44 -17.47
CA ARG A 69 -6.15 5.17 -16.73
C ARG A 69 -4.73 4.83 -16.32
N VAL A 70 -4.60 4.25 -15.13
CA VAL A 70 -3.32 3.79 -14.58
C VAL A 70 -3.48 2.42 -13.95
N GLN A 71 -2.42 1.61 -13.99
CA GLN A 71 -2.21 0.54 -13.01
C GLN A 71 -1.16 0.99 -12.01
N PHE A 72 -1.21 0.44 -10.80
CA PHE A 72 -0.21 0.74 -9.80
C PHE A 72 0.14 -0.46 -8.93
N MET A 73 1.31 -0.37 -8.32
CA MET A 73 1.82 -1.28 -7.30
C MET A 73 2.17 -0.46 -6.07
N MET A 74 1.72 -0.90 -4.90
CA MET A 74 2.02 -0.28 -3.61
C MET A 74 2.77 -1.28 -2.73
N PHE A 75 3.90 -0.83 -2.19
CA PHE A 75 4.79 -1.61 -1.33
C PHE A 75 4.69 -1.13 0.12
N ASP A 76 5.20 -1.92 1.06
CA ASP A 76 5.23 -1.58 2.49
C ASP A 76 6.25 -0.49 2.85
N LYS A 77 7.21 -0.24 1.95
CA LYS A 77 8.32 0.72 2.09
C LYS A 77 8.82 1.15 0.70
N PRO A 78 9.79 2.07 0.59
CA PRO A 78 10.34 2.48 -0.70
C PRO A 78 10.75 1.29 -1.58
N VAL A 79 10.41 1.33 -2.87
CA VAL A 79 10.71 0.25 -3.82
C VAL A 79 12.23 0.04 -4.02
N SER A 80 13.04 1.04 -3.69
CA SER A 80 14.49 0.93 -3.68
C SER A 80 15.04 0.09 -2.52
N ASP A 81 14.24 -0.23 -1.50
CA ASP A 81 14.64 -1.10 -0.40
C ASP A 81 14.60 -2.56 -0.87
N PRO A 82 15.71 -3.33 -0.76
CA PRO A 82 15.77 -4.72 -1.20
C PRO A 82 14.86 -5.67 -0.40
N THR A 83 14.29 -5.19 0.71
CA THR A 83 13.35 -5.92 1.57
C THR A 83 11.91 -5.44 1.40
N ALA A 84 11.63 -4.61 0.41
CA ALA A 84 10.28 -4.15 0.10
C ALA A 84 9.40 -5.33 -0.33
N VAL A 85 8.17 -5.33 0.17
CA VAL A 85 7.17 -6.36 -0.09
C VAL A 85 5.97 -5.72 -0.77
N LEU A 86 5.51 -6.32 -1.87
CA LEU A 86 4.31 -5.87 -2.57
C LEU A 86 3.08 -6.14 -1.69
N LEU A 87 2.29 -5.10 -1.42
CA LEU A 87 1.06 -5.19 -0.62
C LEU A 87 -0.17 -5.16 -1.50
N PHE A 88 -0.22 -4.22 -2.45
CA PHE A 88 -1.35 -4.05 -3.34
C PHE A 88 -0.91 -3.93 -4.80
N VAL A 89 -1.75 -4.47 -5.68
CA VAL A 89 -1.85 -4.01 -7.07
C VAL A 89 -3.18 -3.29 -7.24
N GLY A 90 -3.28 -2.39 -8.19
CA GLY A 90 -4.53 -1.69 -8.39
C GLY A 90 -4.65 -0.97 -9.71
N GLU A 91 -5.83 -0.42 -9.91
CA GLU A 91 -6.20 0.36 -11.08
C GLU A 91 -6.72 1.73 -10.64
N GLY A 92 -6.46 2.74 -11.46
CA GLY A 92 -6.88 4.11 -11.21
C GLY A 92 -7.54 4.75 -12.42
N ILE A 93 -8.55 5.57 -12.18
CA ILE A 93 -9.16 6.44 -13.20
C ILE A 93 -9.01 7.89 -12.77
N LYS A 94 -8.49 8.73 -13.67
CA LYS A 94 -8.36 10.16 -13.47
C LYS A 94 -9.75 10.79 -13.29
N GLY A 95 -9.89 11.62 -12.28
CA GLY A 95 -11.14 12.29 -11.93
C GLY A 95 -10.94 13.45 -10.98
N ARG A 96 -12.03 13.86 -10.33
CA ARG A 96 -12.03 14.90 -9.31
C ARG A 96 -12.54 14.37 -7.97
N PHE A 97 -12.03 14.92 -6.87
CA PHE A 97 -12.47 14.53 -5.54
C PHE A 97 -13.84 15.11 -5.19
N CYS A 98 -14.75 14.23 -4.76
CA CYS A 98 -15.98 14.58 -4.07
C CYS A 98 -16.27 13.52 -3.02
N ALA A 99 -16.45 13.92 -1.76
CA ALA A 99 -16.60 12.99 -0.64
C ALA A 99 -17.83 12.08 -0.82
N GLU A 100 -18.90 12.60 -1.43
CA GLU A 100 -20.14 11.85 -1.69
C GLU A 100 -19.94 10.74 -2.72
N SER A 101 -18.88 10.82 -3.53
CA SER A 101 -18.53 9.83 -4.55
C SER A 101 -17.61 8.73 -4.02
N GLN A 102 -17.13 8.83 -2.77
CA GLN A 102 -16.25 7.82 -2.19
C GLN A 102 -17.03 6.54 -1.89
N PRO A 103 -16.66 5.39 -2.49
CA PRO A 103 -17.31 4.12 -2.23
C PRO A 103 -17.30 3.76 -0.75
N ASP A 104 -18.39 3.17 -0.25
CA ASP A 104 -18.60 2.79 1.15
C ASP A 104 -18.31 3.89 2.18
N ARG A 105 -18.30 5.16 1.73
CA ARG A 105 -17.85 6.32 2.52
C ARG A 105 -16.43 6.14 3.09
N GLY A 106 -15.58 5.39 2.39
CA GLY A 106 -14.19 5.16 2.77
C GLY A 106 -13.98 4.17 3.91
N LYS A 107 -14.96 3.33 4.25
CA LYS A 107 -14.83 2.38 5.38
C LYS A 107 -13.83 1.25 5.15
N THR A 108 -13.64 0.84 3.90
CA THR A 108 -12.83 -0.33 3.55
C THR A 108 -11.41 0.02 3.14
N GLY A 109 -11.13 1.29 2.82
CA GLY A 109 -9.83 1.76 2.32
C GLY A 109 -9.41 1.20 0.95
N VAL A 110 -10.07 0.17 0.42
CA VAL A 110 -9.70 -0.42 -0.87
C VAL A 110 -10.04 0.47 -2.06
N ASN A 111 -11.05 1.34 -1.92
CA ASN A 111 -11.39 2.34 -2.94
C ASN A 111 -11.35 3.75 -2.35
N HIS A 112 -10.42 4.57 -2.81
CA HIS A 112 -10.24 5.93 -2.34
C HIS A 112 -9.62 6.82 -3.41
N PHE A 113 -9.47 8.10 -3.09
CA PHE A 113 -8.98 9.10 -4.02
C PHE A 113 -7.60 9.60 -3.61
N HIS A 114 -6.70 9.68 -4.59
CA HIS A 114 -5.38 10.31 -4.49
C HIS A 114 -5.31 11.54 -5.37
N ARG A 115 -5.10 12.71 -4.75
CA ARG A 115 -4.78 13.93 -5.48
C ARG A 115 -3.44 13.78 -6.20
N ILE A 116 -3.32 14.41 -7.36
CA ILE A 116 -2.07 14.43 -8.13
C ILE A 116 -1.01 15.28 -7.44
N ASN A 117 -1.41 16.37 -6.77
CA ASN A 117 -0.48 17.28 -6.14
C ASN A 117 -0.81 17.43 -4.65
N THR A 118 0.09 16.94 -3.80
CA THR A 118 0.02 17.16 -2.36
C THR A 118 0.78 18.44 -2.01
N PRO A 119 0.11 19.47 -1.44
CA PRO A 119 0.77 20.69 -1.00
C PRO A 119 1.84 20.39 0.05
N ALA A 120 2.92 21.15 0.04
CA ALA A 120 4.02 20.99 1.00
C ALA A 120 3.61 21.32 2.46
N THR A 121 2.45 21.95 2.67
CA THR A 121 2.05 22.50 3.97
C THR A 121 0.96 21.66 4.64
N GLY A 122 1.32 20.90 5.67
CA GLY A 122 0.46 20.44 6.79
C GLY A 122 -0.77 19.57 6.48
N ASP A 123 -1.20 19.50 5.23
CA ASP A 123 -2.35 18.75 4.78
C ASP A 123 -1.92 17.33 4.40
N THR A 124 -2.18 16.41 5.31
CA THR A 124 -1.93 14.98 5.14
C THR A 124 -3.09 14.24 4.48
N SER A 125 -4.17 14.94 4.08
CA SER A 125 -5.29 14.29 3.40
C SER A 125 -4.87 13.83 2.01
N MET A 126 -5.24 12.61 1.63
CA MET A 126 -4.93 12.10 0.30
C MET A 126 -5.78 12.73 -0.80
N HIS A 127 -6.86 13.42 -0.43
CA HIS A 127 -7.87 13.85 -1.39
C HIS A 127 -7.97 15.36 -1.64
N GLY A 128 -7.43 16.20 -0.76
CA GLY A 128 -7.53 17.66 -0.92
C GLY A 128 -8.98 18.18 -0.89
N PRO A 129 -9.22 19.41 -1.36
CA PRO A 129 -10.54 20.04 -1.39
C PRO A 129 -11.48 19.42 -2.44
N LYS A 130 -12.78 19.68 -2.32
CA LYS A 130 -13.77 19.29 -3.35
C LYS A 130 -13.35 19.83 -4.72
N GLY A 131 -13.32 18.96 -5.73
CA GLY A 131 -12.97 19.29 -7.11
C GLY A 131 -11.49 19.09 -7.46
N GLU A 132 -10.63 18.76 -6.49
CA GLU A 132 -9.20 18.52 -6.69
C GLU A 132 -8.97 17.44 -7.73
N GLU A 133 -7.96 17.60 -8.60
CA GLU A 133 -7.63 16.60 -9.62
C GLU A 133 -6.80 15.46 -9.04
N GLY A 134 -7.10 14.24 -9.48
CA GLY A 134 -6.49 13.05 -8.94
C GLY A 134 -6.97 11.78 -9.60
N TYR A 135 -6.74 10.67 -8.92
CA TYR A 135 -7.14 9.34 -9.34
C TYR A 135 -8.04 8.72 -8.29
N TRP A 136 -9.16 8.17 -8.75
CA TRP A 136 -9.93 7.21 -7.97
C TRP A 136 -9.27 5.85 -8.13
N LEU A 137 -8.73 5.32 -7.04
CA LEU A 137 -7.95 4.11 -6.99
C LEU A 137 -8.78 2.97 -6.45
N LYS A 138 -8.49 1.78 -6.97
CA LYS A 138 -9.00 0.51 -6.48
C LYS A 138 -7.84 -0.43 -6.21
N HIS A 139 -7.71 -0.84 -4.95
CA HIS A 139 -6.65 -1.69 -4.44
C HIS A 139 -7.08 -3.15 -4.40
N VAL A 140 -6.13 -4.02 -4.70
CA VAL A 140 -6.23 -5.48 -4.61
C VAL A 140 -5.08 -5.98 -3.77
N ALA A 141 -5.38 -6.47 -2.57
CA ALA A 141 -4.36 -7.05 -1.71
C ALA A 141 -3.77 -8.30 -2.39
N VAL A 142 -2.45 -8.33 -2.58
CA VAL A 142 -1.78 -9.49 -3.20
C VAL A 142 -1.48 -10.58 -2.17
N GLY A 143 -1.36 -10.21 -0.90
CA GLY A 143 -0.99 -11.09 0.22
C GLY A 143 -1.87 -10.91 1.44
N GLU A 144 -1.60 -11.73 2.46
CA GLU A 144 -2.17 -11.56 3.79
C GLU A 144 -1.25 -10.67 4.64
N PHE A 145 -1.77 -9.60 5.22
CA PHE A 145 -1.00 -8.68 6.06
C PHE A 145 -1.92 -7.84 6.96
N GLU A 146 -1.32 -7.35 8.05
CA GLU A 146 -1.93 -6.35 8.93
C GLU A 146 -1.47 -4.96 8.52
N MET A 147 -2.42 -4.02 8.49
CA MET A 147 -2.12 -2.62 8.26
C MET A 147 -2.53 -1.82 9.48
N GLY A 148 -1.56 -1.09 10.05
CA GLY A 148 -1.77 -0.27 11.25
C GLY A 148 -2.71 0.92 11.01
N PRO A 149 -3.05 1.69 12.06
CA PRO A 149 -4.02 2.79 11.97
C PRO A 149 -3.42 4.06 11.35
N THR A 150 -2.17 4.01 10.89
CA THR A 150 -1.43 5.13 10.31
C THR A 150 -1.04 4.82 8.87
N GLY A 151 -0.84 5.85 8.06
CA GLY A 151 -0.59 5.71 6.63
C GLY A 151 -1.87 5.80 5.80
N GLU A 152 -1.72 5.65 4.49
CA GLU A 152 -2.77 5.86 3.49
C GLU A 152 -4.05 5.09 3.78
N HIS A 153 -3.91 3.80 4.11
CA HIS A 153 -5.04 2.93 4.40
C HIS A 153 -5.45 2.96 5.88
N GLY A 154 -4.54 3.29 6.80
CA GLY A 154 -4.83 3.40 8.23
C GLY A 154 -5.84 4.51 8.58
N ALA A 155 -5.95 5.53 7.71
CA ALA A 155 -6.92 6.61 7.82
C ALA A 155 -8.39 6.16 7.71
N HIS A 156 -8.65 4.89 7.34
CA HIS A 156 -9.99 4.34 7.11
C HIS A 156 -10.62 3.63 8.32
N GLY A 157 -9.97 3.68 9.51
CA GLY A 157 -10.67 3.39 10.77
C GLY A 157 -10.18 2.19 11.58
N GLY A 158 -8.87 1.97 11.67
CA GLY A 158 -8.25 1.02 12.61
C GLY A 158 -7.27 0.06 11.96
N ASN A 159 -6.87 -0.97 12.70
CA ASN A 159 -6.06 -2.06 12.14
C ASN A 159 -6.92 -2.84 11.14
N MET A 160 -6.48 -2.88 9.89
CA MET A 160 -7.15 -3.66 8.84
C MET A 160 -6.33 -4.90 8.52
N HIS A 161 -7.01 -6.05 8.57
CA HIS A 161 -6.46 -7.33 8.15
C HIS A 161 -6.87 -7.58 6.70
N TYR A 162 -5.88 -7.64 5.80
CA TYR A 162 -6.08 -7.90 4.39
C TYR A 162 -5.78 -9.36 4.06
N LYS A 163 -6.54 -9.93 3.12
CA LYS A 163 -6.29 -11.26 2.53
C LYS A 163 -6.07 -11.13 1.03
N PRO A 164 -5.36 -12.09 0.39
CA PRO A 164 -5.22 -12.11 -1.06
C PRO A 164 -6.57 -12.00 -1.76
N GLY A 165 -6.68 -11.10 -2.75
CA GLY A 165 -7.93 -10.87 -3.48
C GLY A 165 -8.99 -10.08 -2.72
N THR A 166 -8.64 -9.43 -1.60
CA THR A 166 -9.53 -8.45 -0.96
C THR A 166 -9.68 -7.25 -1.90
N VAL A 167 -10.78 -7.27 -2.67
CA VAL A 167 -11.19 -6.23 -3.64
C VAL A 167 -12.68 -5.90 -3.49
N GLN A 168 -13.39 -6.72 -2.70
CA GLN A 168 -14.85 -6.93 -2.62
C GLN A 168 -15.65 -6.08 -3.61
N ASP A 169 -15.91 -6.63 -4.81
CA ASP A 169 -17.06 -6.34 -5.67
C ASP A 169 -17.54 -4.88 -5.82
N VAL A 170 -16.65 -3.90 -5.65
CA VAL A 170 -16.97 -2.51 -5.95
C VAL A 170 -16.59 -2.26 -7.41
N PRO A 171 -17.56 -1.95 -8.30
CA PRO A 171 -17.25 -1.52 -9.66
C PRO A 171 -16.30 -0.33 -9.60
N GLN A 172 -15.34 -0.25 -10.54
CA GLN A 172 -14.58 1.00 -10.68
C GLN A 172 -15.58 2.16 -10.79
N PRO A 173 -15.50 3.18 -9.91
CA PRO A 173 -16.43 4.28 -9.98
C PRO A 173 -16.34 4.89 -11.38
N PRO A 174 -17.47 5.09 -12.11
CA PRO A 174 -17.44 5.88 -13.33
C PRO A 174 -16.86 7.25 -12.97
N THR A 175 -16.05 7.86 -13.85
CA THR A 175 -15.39 9.15 -13.58
C THR A 175 -16.33 10.09 -12.84
N PRO A 176 -16.12 10.36 -11.54
CA PRO A 176 -17.13 11.03 -10.75
C PRO A 176 -17.37 12.43 -11.28
N LYS A 177 -18.63 12.71 -11.63
CA LYS A 177 -19.07 14.05 -11.99
C LYS A 177 -19.29 14.80 -10.68
N CYS A 178 -18.24 15.41 -10.15
CA CYS A 178 -18.37 16.44 -9.14
C CYS A 178 -19.32 17.52 -9.67
N LYS A 179 -20.56 17.54 -9.15
CA LYS A 179 -21.53 18.62 -9.39
C LYS A 179 -21.21 19.82 -8.51
#